data_AF-A0A0Q7MGH2-F1
#
_entry.id   AF-A0A0Q7MGH2-F1
#
_cell.length_a   1.000
_cell.length_b   1.000
_cell.length_c   1.000
_cell.angle_alpha   90.00
_cell.angle_beta   90.00
_cell.angle_gamma   90.00
#
_symmetry.space_group_name_H-M   'P 1'
#
loop_
_entity.id
_entity.type
_entity.pdbx_description
1 polymer ?
#
loop_
_entity_poly.entity_id
_entity_poly.type
_entity_poly.pdbx_seq_one_letter_code
_entity_poly.pdbx_strand_id
1 'polypeptide(L)'
;MKLHLSRVADSEEPGQIVVRLLLLNDSFEPVTLDRRLLVGPNPVPSTPTGLPLPISMEPPADEEAGNLVVLNPWCLYGRERTFDAALGTLTFHGYLLRQAEDELRAAGPVRADAAELSAGPLTIAGSS
;
A
#
# COMPACT_ATOMS: atom_id res chain seq x y z
N MET A 1 14.76 -5.06 4.22
CA MET A 1 13.56 -4.86 3.38
C MET A 1 13.36 -3.37 3.13
N LYS A 2 12.83 -3.00 1.96
CA LYS A 2 12.48 -1.61 1.60
C LYS A 2 11.06 -1.55 1.07
N LEU A 3 10.36 -0.46 1.38
CA LEU A 3 9.01 -0.22 0.91
C LEU A 3 8.99 1.02 -0.01
N HIS A 4 8.43 0.88 -1.20
CA HIS A 4 8.42 1.91 -2.22
C HIS A 4 7.01 2.14 -2.77
N LEU A 5 6.64 3.41 -2.94
CA LEU A 5 5.36 3.84 -3.47
C LEU A 5 5.61 4.70 -4.71
N SER A 6 4.93 4.39 -5.81
CA SER A 6 5.16 5.05 -7.11
C SER A 6 3.89 5.16 -7.93
N ARG A 7 3.82 6.18 -8.79
CA ARG A 7 2.81 6.28 -9.84
C ARG A 7 3.24 5.39 -11.00
N VAL A 8 2.31 4.64 -11.58
CA VAL A 8 2.53 3.90 -12.82
C VAL A 8 2.27 4.85 -13.99
N ALA A 9 3.24 4.95 -14.90
CA ALA A 9 3.26 5.99 -15.93
C ALA A 9 2.12 5.86 -16.97
N ASP A 10 1.64 4.64 -17.21
CA ASP A 10 0.77 4.31 -18.33
C ASP A 10 -0.60 3.78 -17.84
N SER A 11 -1.47 4.64 -17.32
CA SER A 11 -2.89 4.23 -17.26
C SER A 11 -3.45 4.31 -18.68
N GLU A 12 -3.86 3.16 -19.23
CA GLU A 12 -4.46 3.08 -20.56
C GLU A 12 -5.77 3.89 -20.66
N GLU A 13 -6.40 4.14 -19.52
CA GLU A 13 -7.65 4.91 -19.42
C GLU A 13 -7.37 6.36 -18.96
N PRO A 14 -7.83 7.36 -19.73
CA PRO A 14 -7.82 8.76 -19.30
C PRO A 14 -8.62 8.96 -18.00
N GLY A 15 -8.14 9.84 -17.12
CA GLY A 15 -8.82 10.13 -15.85
C GLY A 15 -8.54 9.11 -14.74
N GLN A 16 -7.60 8.19 -14.93
CA GLN A 16 -7.18 7.25 -13.90
C GLN A 16 -5.79 7.56 -13.34
N ILE A 17 -5.63 7.29 -12.05
CA ILE A 17 -4.36 7.31 -11.34
C ILE A 17 -4.06 5.88 -10.92
N VAL A 18 -3.00 5.29 -11.46
CA VAL A 18 -2.52 3.97 -11.05
C VAL A 18 -1.33 4.15 -10.11
N VAL A 19 -1.43 3.57 -8.92
CA VAL A 19 -0.39 3.64 -7.89
C VAL A 19 0.04 2.24 -7.49
N ARG A 20 1.34 2.05 -7.35
CA ARG A 20 1.96 0.79 -6.98
C ARG A 20 2.74 0.94 -5.67
N LEU A 21 2.47 0.03 -4.73
CA LEU A 21 3.23 -0.17 -3.49
C LEU A 21 4.02 -1.47 -3.61
N LEU A 22 5.34 -1.41 -3.43
CA LEU A 22 6.25 -2.56 -3.55
C LEU A 22 7.11 -2.71 -2.29
N LEU A 23 7.10 -3.92 -1.73
CA LEU A 23 8.06 -4.41 -0.75
C LEU A 23 9.18 -5.16 -1.47
N LEU A 24 10.42 -4.72 -1.27
CA LEU A 24 11.63 -5.33 -1.78
C LEU A 24 12.36 -6.04 -0.64
N ASN A 25 12.68 -7.32 -0.84
CA ASN A 25 13.71 -7.97 -0.03
C ASN A 25 15.09 -7.54 -0.55
N ASP A 26 15.68 -6.53 0.07
CA ASP A 26 17.04 -6.04 -0.25
C ASP A 26 18.14 -6.69 0.58
N SER A 27 17.86 -7.86 1.17
CA SER A 27 18.84 -8.68 1.89
C SER A 27 19.37 -9.84 1.04
N PHE A 28 20.36 -10.57 1.56
CA PHE A 28 20.91 -11.77 0.93
C PHE A 28 20.24 -13.08 1.41
N GLU A 29 19.21 -12.99 2.26
CA GLU A 29 18.49 -14.14 2.80
C GLU A 29 16.99 -14.10 2.42
N PRO A 30 16.31 -15.24 2.28
CA PRO A 30 14.86 -15.26 2.11
C PRO A 30 14.14 -14.68 3.34
N VAL A 31 13.06 -13.93 3.09
CA VAL A 31 12.19 -13.40 4.16
C VAL A 31 10.78 -13.92 3.97
N THR A 32 10.21 -14.47 5.03
CA THR A 32 8.79 -14.83 5.07
C THR A 32 7.99 -13.66 5.65
N LEU A 33 6.94 -13.24 4.96
CA LEU A 33 6.00 -12.24 5.45
C LEU A 33 4.57 -12.76 5.41
N ASP A 34 3.72 -12.22 6.27
CA ASP A 34 2.27 -12.34 6.11
C ASP A 34 1.77 -11.23 5.17
N ARG A 35 1.18 -11.63 4.03
CA ARG A 35 0.70 -10.74 2.97
C ARG A 35 -0.37 -9.74 3.44
N ARG A 36 -1.08 -10.06 4.53
CA ARG A 36 -2.11 -9.20 5.14
C ARG A 36 -1.51 -7.98 5.83
N LEU A 37 -0.25 -8.07 6.26
CA LEU A 37 0.43 -6.99 7.01
C LEU A 37 0.90 -5.84 6.13
N LEU A 38 0.99 -6.06 4.81
CA LEU A 38 1.20 -4.96 3.87
C LEU A 38 -0.12 -4.18 3.75
N VAL A 39 -0.09 -2.87 3.93
CA VAL A 39 -1.28 -2.02 3.88
C VAL A 39 -1.04 -0.90 2.87
N GLY A 40 -1.99 -0.71 1.96
CA GLY A 40 -1.91 0.26 0.87
C GLY A 40 -1.73 -0.36 -0.52
N PRO A 41 -1.66 0.49 -1.57
CA PRO A 41 -1.67 1.95 -1.50
C PRO A 41 -3.03 2.52 -1.08
N ASN A 42 -3.01 3.49 -0.16
CA ASN A 42 -4.20 4.13 0.39
C ASN A 42 -4.22 5.62 0.04
N PRO A 43 -5.27 6.12 -0.65
CA PRO A 43 -5.44 7.54 -0.92
C PRO A 43 -5.98 8.30 0.29
N VAL A 44 -5.43 9.49 0.52
CA VAL A 44 -5.97 10.51 1.41
C VAL A 44 -6.22 11.76 0.56
N PRO A 45 -7.49 12.15 0.32
CA PRO A 45 -7.79 13.33 -0.46
C PRO A 45 -7.44 14.60 0.32
N SER A 46 -6.91 15.58 -0.39
CA SER A 46 -6.60 16.91 0.17
C SER A 46 -7.83 17.67 0.66
N THR A 47 -8.99 17.39 0.06
CA THR A 47 -10.30 17.88 0.49
C THR A 47 -11.18 16.72 0.95
N PRO A 48 -11.99 16.87 2.02
CA PRO A 48 -12.88 15.81 2.47
C PRO A 48 -13.90 15.42 1.38
N THR A 49 -13.89 14.16 0.96
CA THR A 49 -14.81 13.60 -0.04
C THR A 49 -16.13 13.11 0.56
N GLY A 50 -16.36 13.33 1.87
CA GLY A 50 -17.57 12.94 2.59
C GLY A 50 -17.65 11.46 3.00
N LEU A 51 -16.87 10.58 2.36
CA LEU A 51 -16.77 9.16 2.71
C LEU A 51 -15.31 8.70 2.75
N PRO A 52 -14.89 7.92 3.77
CA PRO A 52 -13.54 7.36 3.82
C PRO A 52 -13.36 6.34 2.70
N LEU A 53 -12.25 6.45 1.97
CA LEU A 53 -11.87 5.45 0.96
C LEU A 53 -11.43 4.16 1.66
N PRO A 54 -11.78 2.97 1.13
CA PRO A 54 -11.47 1.71 1.77
C PRO A 54 -9.96 1.46 1.81
N ILE A 55 -9.51 0.98 2.97
CA ILE A 55 -8.11 0.60 3.20
C ILE A 55 -7.79 -0.63 2.34
N SER A 56 -6.66 -0.57 1.63
CA SER A 56 -6.16 -1.67 0.83
C SER A 56 -5.44 -2.70 1.69
N MET A 57 -6.02 -3.88 1.77
CA MET A 57 -5.45 -5.06 2.39
C MET A 57 -5.79 -6.30 1.58
N GLU A 58 -4.94 -7.32 1.69
CA GLU A 58 -5.23 -8.65 1.19
C GLU A 58 -6.26 -9.33 2.10
N PRO A 59 -7.30 -9.98 1.54
CA PRO A 59 -8.21 -10.78 2.35
C PRO A 59 -7.48 -12.00 2.94
N PRO A 60 -7.86 -12.48 4.12
CA PRO A 60 -7.28 -13.69 4.68
C PRO A 60 -7.55 -14.90 3.75
N ALA A 61 -6.55 -15.76 3.60
CA ALA A 61 -6.73 -17.07 3.02
C ALA A 61 -7.48 -17.99 3.99
N ASP A 62 -8.09 -19.05 3.45
CA ASP A 62 -8.80 -20.05 4.24
C ASP A 62 -7.85 -20.80 5.20
N GLU A 63 -6.60 -20.99 4.79
CA GLU A 63 -5.54 -21.60 5.58
C GLU A 63 -4.44 -20.57 5.90
N GLU A 64 -3.90 -20.63 7.13
CA GLU A 64 -2.90 -19.66 7.59
C GLU A 64 -1.62 -19.67 6.73
N ALA A 65 -1.22 -20.84 6.23
CA ALA A 65 -0.09 -20.97 5.31
C ALA A 65 -0.28 -20.17 4.00
N GLY A 66 -1.53 -19.98 3.55
CA GLY A 66 -1.87 -19.17 2.38
C GLY A 66 -1.76 -17.66 2.59
N ASN A 67 -1.52 -17.22 3.83
CA ASN A 67 -1.20 -15.83 4.13
C ASN A 67 0.31 -15.55 4.05
N LEU A 68 1.15 -16.59 4.06
CA LEU A 68 2.61 -16.44 4.08
C LEU A 68 3.18 -16.38 2.65
N VAL A 69 4.05 -15.40 2.41
CA VAL A 69 4.79 -15.23 1.17
C VAL A 69 6.28 -15.25 1.50
N VAL A 70 7.04 -16.08 0.78
CA VAL A 70 8.50 -16.11 0.86
C VAL A 70 9.08 -15.24 -0.24
N LEU A 71 9.78 -14.18 0.13
CA LEU A 71 10.55 -13.34 -0.77
C LEU A 71 12.01 -13.77 -0.75
N ASN A 72 12.46 -14.37 -1.85
CA ASN A 72 13.88 -14.58 -2.08
C ASN A 72 14.62 -13.23 -2.18
N PRO A 73 15.96 -13.23 -2.02
CA PRO A 73 16.78 -12.04 -2.22
C PRO A 73 16.43 -11.32 -3.52
N TRP A 74 16.24 -10.00 -3.44
CA TRP A 74 15.91 -9.11 -4.55
C TRP A 74 14.55 -9.35 -5.23
N CYS A 75 13.68 -10.18 -4.64
CA CYS A 75 12.30 -10.31 -5.09
C CYS A 75 11.41 -9.19 -4.55
N LEU A 76 10.33 -8.95 -5.30
CA LEU A 76 9.32 -7.92 -5.01
C LEU A 76 8.00 -8.59 -4.69
N TYR A 77 7.26 -8.02 -3.75
CA TYR A 77 5.86 -8.30 -3.54
C TYR A 77 5.12 -6.99 -3.29
N GLY A 78 3.89 -6.87 -3.75
CA GLY A 78 3.20 -5.60 -3.68
C GLY A 78 1.87 -5.61 -4.37
N ARG A 79 1.31 -4.41 -4.51
CA ARG A 79 -0.04 -4.20 -5.05
C ARG A 79 -0.05 -2.99 -5.94
N GLU A 80 -0.93 -3.06 -6.92
CA GLU A 80 -1.27 -1.97 -7.80
C GLU A 80 -2.75 -1.68 -7.64
N ARG A 81 -3.12 -0.41 -7.55
CA ARG A 81 -4.52 0.02 -7.50
C ARG A 81 -4.75 1.22 -8.40
N THR A 82 -5.94 1.24 -8.96
CA THR A 82 -6.44 2.32 -9.79
C THR A 82 -7.41 3.18 -8.98
N PHE A 83 -7.29 4.49 -9.15
CA PHE A 83 -8.10 5.52 -8.50
C PHE A 83 -8.61 6.51 -9.53
N ASP A 84 -9.77 7.09 -9.27
CA ASP A 84 -10.35 8.14 -10.10
C ASP A 84 -9.61 9.48 -9.88
N ALA A 85 -9.13 10.10 -10.96
CA ALA A 85 -8.46 11.40 -10.93
C ALA A 85 -9.44 12.56 -10.61
N ALA A 86 -10.74 12.37 -10.80
CA ALA A 86 -11.77 13.36 -10.46
C ALA A 86 -11.86 13.64 -8.95
N LEU A 87 -11.24 12.80 -8.11
CA LEU A 87 -11.12 13.00 -6.66
C LEU A 87 -10.13 14.12 -6.29
N GLY A 88 -9.54 14.80 -7.26
CA GLY A 88 -8.64 15.92 -7.06
C GLY A 88 -7.25 15.49 -6.61
N THR A 89 -6.58 16.30 -5.79
CA THR A 89 -5.23 15.97 -5.30
C THR A 89 -5.30 14.92 -4.21
N LEU A 90 -4.62 13.79 -4.43
CA LEU A 90 -4.55 12.65 -3.53
C LEU A 90 -3.12 12.48 -2.99
N THR A 91 -2.98 12.24 -1.70
CA THR A 91 -1.74 11.76 -1.09
C THR A 91 -1.86 10.28 -0.78
N PHE A 92 -0.98 9.49 -1.34
CA PHE A 92 -0.95 8.04 -1.17
C PHE A 92 0.03 7.64 -0.09
N HIS A 93 -0.38 6.65 0.69
CA HIS A 93 0.39 6.08 1.78
C HIS A 93 0.44 4.55 1.66
N GLY A 94 1.50 3.96 2.18
CA GLY A 94 1.64 2.52 2.29
C GLY A 94 2.63 2.17 3.40
N TYR A 95 2.34 1.10 4.13
CA TYR A 95 3.15 0.67 5.26
C TYR A 95 3.07 -0.86 5.45
N LEU A 96 4.09 -1.43 6.07
CA LEU A 96 4.15 -2.81 6.52
C LEU A 96 3.99 -2.82 8.04
N LEU A 97 3.01 -3.56 8.54
CA LEU A 97 2.80 -3.75 9.97
C LEU A 97 3.71 -4.85 10.53
N ARG A 98 4.07 -4.73 11.81
CA ARG A 98 4.77 -5.81 12.55
C ARG A 98 3.86 -6.98 12.88
N GLN A 99 2.57 -6.71 13.05
CA GLN A 99 1.52 -7.64 13.44
C GLN A 99 0.16 -7.08 13.03
N ALA A 100 -0.89 -7.92 13.09
CA ALA A 100 -2.25 -7.45 12.83
C ALA A 100 -2.69 -6.39 13.86
N GLU A 101 -3.45 -5.40 13.40
CA GLU A 101 -4.03 -4.34 14.23
C GLU A 101 -5.54 -4.28 14.01
N ASP A 102 -6.30 -4.02 15.08
CA ASP A 102 -7.76 -3.89 15.03
C ASP A 102 -8.21 -2.58 14.36
N GLU A 103 -7.37 -1.54 14.44
CA GLU A 103 -7.64 -0.22 13.88
C GLU A 103 -6.55 0.22 12.92
N LEU A 104 -6.96 0.62 11.72
CA LEU A 104 -6.07 1.08 10.66
C LEU A 104 -6.51 2.45 10.13
N ARG A 105 -5.56 3.26 9.67
CA ARG A 105 -5.84 4.53 8.99
C ARG A 105 -5.10 4.57 7.67
N ALA A 106 -5.69 5.23 6.68
CA ALA A 106 -5.08 5.36 5.35
C ALA A 106 -3.65 5.91 5.43
N ALA A 107 -3.39 6.92 6.26
CA ALA A 107 -2.11 7.60 6.38
C ALA A 107 -1.03 6.86 7.20
N GLY A 108 -1.38 5.78 7.89
CA GLY A 108 -0.48 5.07 8.80
C GLY A 108 -1.22 4.32 9.92
N PRO A 109 -0.55 3.44 10.68
CA PRO A 109 -1.17 2.79 11.83
C PRO A 109 -1.50 3.80 12.94
N VAL A 110 -2.49 3.46 13.77
CA VAL A 110 -2.87 4.28 14.93
C VAL A 110 -1.74 4.37 15.95
N ARG A 111 -1.07 3.24 16.20
CA ARG A 111 0.10 3.15 17.08
C ARG A 111 1.37 3.34 16.26
N ALA A 112 2.22 4.29 16.66
CA ALA A 112 3.42 4.63 15.90
C ALA A 112 4.45 3.49 15.83
N ASP A 113 4.45 2.59 16.81
CA ASP A 113 5.34 1.43 16.90
C ASP A 113 4.83 0.20 16.13
N ALA A 114 3.58 0.21 15.65
CA ALA A 114 3.00 -0.91 14.92
C ALA A 114 3.56 -1.06 13.50
N ALA A 115 4.09 0.03 12.91
CA ALA A 115 4.76 -0.04 11.61
C ALA A 115 6.16 -0.66 11.74
N GLU A 116 6.45 -1.61 10.88
CA GLU A 116 7.81 -2.06 10.61
C GLU A 116 8.48 -1.14 9.58
N LEU A 117 7.76 -0.83 8.50
CA LEU A 117 8.22 0.03 7.41
C LEU A 117 7.09 0.95 6.94
N SER A 118 7.46 2.15 6.50
CA SER A 118 6.55 3.09 5.84
C SER A 118 7.20 3.60 4.56
N ALA A 119 6.43 3.64 3.47
CA ALA A 119 6.86 4.31 2.25
C ALA A 119 6.80 5.82 2.45
N GLY A 120 7.68 6.56 1.77
CA GLY A 120 7.49 8.00 1.63
C GLY A 120 6.14 8.29 0.96
N PRO A 121 5.37 9.27 1.44
CA PRO A 121 4.06 9.58 0.86
C PRO A 121 4.22 10.08 -0.58
N LEU A 122 3.28 9.70 -1.44
CA LEU A 122 3.27 10.09 -2.84
C LEU A 122 2.06 10.99 -3.12
N THR A 123 2.29 12.25 -3.45
CA THR A 123 1.20 13.16 -3.82
C THR A 123 1.03 13.22 -5.34
N ILE A 124 -0.20 13.05 -5.81
CA ILE A 124 -0.55 13.14 -7.23
C ILE A 124 -1.72 14.11 -7.37
N ALA A 125 -1.55 15.12 -8.22
CA ALA A 125 -2.65 16.00 -8.61
C ALA A 125 -3.56 15.25 -9.59
N GLY A 126 -4.86 15.16 -9.26
CA GLY A 126 -5.89 14.74 -10.20
C GLY A 126 -6.04 15.77 -11.31
N SER A 127 -6.26 15.28 -12.53
CA SER A 127 -6.68 16.11 -13.66
C SER A 127 -8.20 16.27 -13.59
N SER A 128 -8.65 17.49 -13.30
CA SER A 128 -10.05 17.93 -13.39
C SER A 128 -10.53 18.08 -14.83
#